data_AF-A0A353M3G8-F1
#
_entry.id   AF-A0A353M3G8-F1
#
_cell.length_a   1.000
_cell.length_b   1.000
_cell.length_c   1.000
_cell.angle_alpha   90.00
_cell.angle_beta   90.00
_cell.angle_gamma   90.00
#
_symmetry.space_group_name_H-M   'P 1'
#
loop_
_entity.id
_entity.type
_entity.pdbx_description
1 polymer ?
#
loop_
_entity_poly.entity_id
_entity_poly.type
_entity_poly.pdbx_seq_one_letter_code
_entity_poly.pdbx_strand_id
1 'polypeptide(L)'
;MNSNRGSYGSYQQQYSGSTNPTIKNPSAQFEKGPEFNDRDRLNDMLATEKYLTDGFNAFVREASHKNLFDDVLQILNETHHAARDVFDLMFQKGWYSLHPEQPSHIAQHYQKFSGYESQFPTQSQGFYQSGNMYQPRDY
;
A
#
# COMPACT_ATOMS: atom_id res chain seq x y z
N MET A 1 -10.22 19.46 20.65
CA MET A 1 -9.99 19.54 19.19
C MET A 1 -10.39 18.20 18.57
N ASN A 2 -11.11 18.29 17.47
CA ASN A 2 -12.00 17.29 16.87
C ASN A 2 -11.37 15.90 16.63
N SER A 3 -11.87 14.89 17.34
CA SER A 3 -11.49 13.48 17.18
C SER A 3 -12.27 12.86 16.00
N ASN A 4 -11.81 13.11 14.78
CA ASN A 4 -12.32 12.39 13.61
C ASN A 4 -11.57 11.05 13.50
N ARG A 5 -11.93 10.09 14.36
CA ARG A 5 -11.50 8.68 14.22
C ARG A 5 -12.29 8.10 13.05
N GLY A 6 -11.73 8.19 11.85
CA GLY A 6 -12.18 7.40 10.72
C GLY A 6 -12.20 5.93 11.14
N SER A 7 -13.38 5.32 11.13
CA SER A 7 -13.57 3.90 11.34
C SER A 7 -12.86 3.18 10.19
N TYR A 8 -11.64 2.70 10.43
CA TYR A 8 -11.03 1.72 9.55
C TYR A 8 -11.90 0.47 9.61
N GLY A 9 -12.52 0.16 8.47
CA GLY A 9 -13.49 -0.92 8.33
C GLY A 9 -12.99 -2.23 8.93
N SER A 10 -13.87 -2.90 9.66
CA SER A 10 -13.68 -4.24 10.17
C SER A 10 -13.51 -5.23 9.01
N TYR A 11 -12.28 -5.58 8.66
CA TYR A 11 -12.02 -6.78 7.86
C TYR A 11 -12.17 -8.01 8.76
N GLN A 12 -13.40 -8.36 9.10
CA GLN A 12 -13.72 -9.70 9.60
C GLN A 12 -14.73 -10.34 8.66
N GLN A 13 -14.20 -10.91 7.58
CA GLN A 13 -14.91 -11.97 6.88
C GLN A 13 -14.60 -13.27 7.63
N GLN A 14 -15.56 -13.72 8.44
CA GLN A 14 -15.45 -14.92 9.25
C GLN A 14 -15.61 -16.15 8.34
N TYR A 15 -14.50 -16.68 7.84
CA TYR A 15 -14.47 -17.97 7.15
C TYR A 15 -14.36 -19.10 8.18
N SER A 16 -15.47 -19.82 8.38
CA SER A 16 -15.52 -21.02 9.21
C SER A 16 -14.93 -22.20 8.44
N GLY A 17 -13.77 -22.69 8.87
CA GLY A 17 -13.19 -23.94 8.37
C GLY A 17 -11.73 -23.77 7.95
N SER A 18 -10.85 -24.50 8.62
CA SER A 18 -9.41 -24.63 8.38
C SER A 18 -9.07 -24.95 6.91
N THR A 19 -8.61 -23.94 6.17
CA THR A 19 -7.56 -23.92 5.12
C THR A 19 -7.55 -22.48 4.57
N ASN A 20 -6.39 -21.86 4.33
CA ASN A 20 -6.34 -20.52 3.71
C ASN A 20 -7.05 -20.58 2.35
N PRO A 21 -8.24 -19.96 2.18
CA PRO A 21 -8.96 -20.11 0.94
C PRO A 21 -8.22 -19.31 -0.13
N THR A 22 -7.61 -20.00 -1.10
CA THR A 22 -7.09 -19.32 -2.29
C THR A 22 -8.29 -18.78 -3.06
N ILE A 23 -8.35 -17.46 -3.23
CA ILE A 23 -9.43 -16.78 -3.96
C ILE A 23 -9.03 -16.74 -5.43
N LYS A 24 -9.79 -17.43 -6.28
CA LYS A 24 -9.50 -17.58 -7.71
C LYS A 24 -10.77 -17.93 -8.49
N ASN A 25 -10.94 -17.38 -9.69
CA ASN A 25 -12.01 -17.79 -10.61
C ASN A 25 -11.66 -19.09 -11.37
N PRO A 26 -12.65 -19.78 -11.95
CA PRO A 26 -12.40 -20.90 -12.86
C PRO A 26 -11.40 -20.51 -13.96
N SER A 27 -10.40 -21.36 -14.19
CA SER A 27 -9.34 -21.08 -15.15
C SER A 27 -9.84 -21.30 -16.57
N ALA A 28 -9.75 -20.27 -17.40
CA ALA A 28 -9.82 -20.42 -18.85
C ALA A 28 -8.65 -21.30 -19.32
N GLN A 29 -8.90 -22.14 -20.33
CA GLN A 29 -7.87 -22.96 -20.96
C GLN A 29 -6.88 -22.06 -21.71
N PHE A 30 -5.60 -22.46 -21.69
CA PHE A 30 -4.54 -21.84 -22.47
C PHE A 30 -3.56 -22.93 -22.87
N GLU A 31 -2.95 -22.79 -24.05
CA GLU A 31 -1.93 -23.72 -24.52
C GLU A 31 -0.65 -23.52 -23.70
N LYS A 32 -0.09 -24.64 -23.24
CA LYS A 32 1.21 -24.66 -22.57
C LYS A 32 2.24 -25.17 -23.57
N GLY A 33 3.09 -24.27 -24.03
CA GLY A 33 4.18 -24.59 -24.94
C GLY A 33 5.30 -23.56 -24.85
N PRO A 34 6.35 -23.69 -25.68
CA PRO A 34 7.46 -22.74 -25.73
C PRO A 34 7.05 -21.37 -26.31
N GLU A 35 5.89 -21.28 -26.95
CA GLU A 35 5.34 -20.04 -27.46
C GLU A 35 4.91 -19.10 -26.34
N PHE A 36 5.16 -17.81 -26.55
CA PHE A 36 4.70 -16.76 -25.67
C PHE A 36 3.18 -16.57 -25.83
N ASN A 37 2.40 -17.26 -25.00
CA ASN A 37 0.94 -17.28 -25.08
C ASN A 37 0.30 -16.07 -24.37
N ASP A 38 -1.03 -15.95 -24.45
CA ASP A 38 -1.77 -14.81 -23.86
C ASP A 38 -1.60 -14.70 -22.34
N ARG A 39 -1.47 -15.82 -21.63
CA ARG A 39 -1.24 -15.80 -20.19
C ARG A 39 0.14 -15.22 -19.90
N ASP A 40 1.15 -15.59 -20.67
CA ASP A 40 2.51 -15.06 -20.51
C ASP A 40 2.58 -13.57 -20.88
N ARG A 41 1.87 -13.14 -21.94
CA ARG A 41 1.71 -11.72 -22.30
C ARG A 41 1.10 -10.90 -21.17
N LEU A 42 -0.01 -11.36 -20.57
CA LEU A 42 -0.64 -10.63 -19.47
C LEU A 42 0.22 -10.62 -18.21
N ASN A 43 0.98 -11.69 -17.93
CA ASN A 43 1.94 -11.68 -16.83
C ASN A 43 3.06 -10.66 -17.05
N ASP A 44 3.60 -10.60 -18.26
CA ASP A 44 4.65 -9.64 -18.64
C ASP A 44 4.12 -8.20 -18.53
N MET A 45 2.96 -7.92 -19.11
CA MET A 45 2.27 -6.62 -18.99
C MET A 45 2.08 -6.23 -17.52
N LEU A 46 1.52 -7.12 -16.69
CA LEU A 46 1.31 -6.83 -15.28
C LEU A 46 2.63 -6.56 -14.53
N ALA A 47 3.71 -7.26 -14.87
CA ALA A 47 5.03 -7.03 -14.29
C ALA A 47 5.60 -5.67 -14.72
N THR A 48 5.45 -5.31 -16.00
CA THR A 48 5.85 -3.99 -16.52
C THR A 48 5.09 -2.86 -15.85
N GLU A 49 3.76 -2.96 -15.73
CA GLU A 49 2.95 -1.92 -15.10
C GLU A 49 3.33 -1.72 -13.61
N LYS A 50 3.62 -2.80 -12.88
CA LYS A 50 4.14 -2.71 -11.50
C LYS A 50 5.48 -1.99 -11.45
N TYR A 51 6.42 -2.36 -12.33
CA TYR A 51 7.71 -1.70 -12.41
C TYR A 51 7.59 -0.20 -12.73
N LEU A 52 6.73 0.17 -13.68
CA LEU A 52 6.48 1.57 -14.04
C LEU A 52 5.85 2.35 -12.89
N THR A 53 4.82 1.78 -12.23
CA THR A 53 4.18 2.45 -11.10
C THR A 53 5.15 2.68 -9.95
N ASP A 54 6.04 1.74 -9.63
CA ASP A 54 7.09 1.94 -8.61
C ASP A 54 8.03 3.09 -8.99
N GLY A 55 8.48 3.13 -10.25
CA GLY A 55 9.37 4.18 -10.77
C GLY A 55 8.71 5.57 -10.77
N PHE A 56 7.49 5.68 -11.28
CA PHE A 56 6.75 6.94 -11.29
C PHE A 56 6.38 7.41 -9.88
N ASN A 57 6.09 6.50 -8.95
CA ASN A 57 5.89 6.87 -7.54
C ASN A 57 7.15 7.54 -6.96
N ALA A 58 8.34 7.03 -7.24
CA ALA A 58 9.58 7.69 -6.83
C ALA A 58 9.75 9.06 -7.49
N PHE A 59 9.54 9.12 -8.81
CA PHE A 59 9.65 10.37 -9.58
C PHE A 59 8.72 11.46 -9.02
N VAL A 60 7.43 11.18 -8.90
CA VAL A 60 6.42 12.17 -8.47
C VAL A 60 6.75 12.72 -7.08
N ARG A 61 7.26 11.90 -6.17
CA ARG A 61 7.65 12.37 -4.82
C ARG A 61 8.85 13.32 -4.84
N GLU A 62 9.72 13.20 -5.82
CA GLU A 62 10.99 13.96 -5.90
C GLU A 62 10.95 15.09 -6.94
N ALA A 63 9.87 15.20 -7.70
CA ALA A 63 9.69 16.24 -8.71
C ALA A 63 9.60 17.64 -8.08
N SER A 64 10.59 18.49 -8.33
CA SER A 64 10.66 19.85 -7.78
C SER A 64 9.86 20.89 -8.57
N HIS A 65 9.53 20.62 -9.83
CA HIS A 65 8.79 21.52 -10.70
C HIS A 65 7.31 21.12 -10.79
N LYS A 66 6.40 22.05 -10.47
CA LYS A 66 4.97 21.77 -10.36
C LYS A 66 4.35 21.15 -11.63
N ASN A 67 4.61 21.71 -12.81
CA ASN A 67 4.00 21.17 -14.03
C ASN A 67 4.47 19.75 -14.34
N LEU A 68 5.76 19.47 -14.09
CA LEU A 68 6.33 18.14 -14.29
C LEU A 68 5.76 17.15 -13.27
N PHE A 69 5.56 17.59 -12.02
CA PHE A 69 4.85 16.81 -11.02
C PHE A 69 3.43 16.47 -11.48
N ASP A 70 2.68 17.45 -11.98
CA ASP A 70 1.29 17.25 -12.41
C ASP A 70 1.22 16.28 -13.62
N ASP A 71 2.10 16.43 -14.60
CA ASP A 71 2.18 15.57 -15.79
C ASP A 71 2.51 14.11 -15.41
N VAL A 72 3.55 13.90 -14.58
CA VAL A 72 3.95 12.54 -14.18
C VAL A 72 2.93 11.92 -13.23
N LEU A 73 2.26 12.71 -12.39
CA LEU A 73 1.16 12.22 -11.56
C LEU A 73 -0.01 11.74 -12.42
N GLN A 74 -0.32 12.44 -13.52
CA GLN A 74 -1.33 11.98 -14.47
C GLN A 74 -0.91 10.63 -15.08
N ILE A 75 0.32 10.51 -15.57
CA ILE A 75 0.85 9.26 -16.13
C ILE A 75 0.76 8.13 -15.10
N LEU A 76 1.20 8.38 -13.86
CA LEU A 76 1.15 7.40 -12.77
C LEU A 76 -0.28 6.89 -12.52
N ASN A 77 -1.27 7.78 -12.53
CA ASN A 77 -2.68 7.40 -12.36
C ASN A 77 -3.16 6.52 -13.53
N GLU A 78 -2.83 6.90 -14.77
CA GLU A 78 -3.15 6.09 -15.96
C GLU A 78 -2.48 4.71 -15.90
N THR A 79 -1.21 4.63 -15.49
CA THR A 79 -0.48 3.37 -15.29
C THR A 79 -1.13 2.51 -14.20
N HIS A 80 -1.61 3.10 -13.10
CA HIS A 80 -2.36 2.37 -12.07
C HIS A 80 -3.68 1.79 -12.62
N HIS A 81 -4.40 2.53 -13.47
CA HIS A 81 -5.60 2.03 -14.12
C HIS A 81 -5.29 0.89 -15.07
N ALA A 82 -4.25 1.00 -15.90
CA ALA A 82 -3.81 -0.07 -16.80
C ALA A 82 -3.42 -1.35 -16.02
N ALA A 83 -2.63 -1.21 -14.93
CA ALA A 83 -2.29 -2.32 -14.04
C ALA A 83 -3.54 -3.01 -13.48
N ARG A 84 -4.54 -2.21 -13.12
CA ARG A 84 -5.81 -2.70 -12.56
C ARG A 84 -6.61 -3.48 -13.60
N ASP A 85 -6.71 -2.97 -14.82
CA ASP A 85 -7.43 -3.62 -15.91
C ASP A 85 -6.80 -4.97 -16.29
N VAL A 86 -5.45 -5.02 -16.37
CA VAL A 86 -4.71 -6.27 -16.61
C VAL A 86 -4.96 -7.26 -15.48
N PHE A 87 -4.88 -6.82 -14.22
CA PHE A 87 -5.16 -7.66 -13.06
C PHE A 87 -6.59 -8.22 -13.10
N ASP A 88 -7.60 -7.37 -13.32
CA ASP A 88 -9.00 -7.78 -13.34
C ASP A 88 -9.26 -8.77 -14.49
N LEU A 89 -8.66 -8.55 -15.67
CA LEU A 89 -8.76 -9.50 -16.79
C LEU A 89 -8.13 -10.85 -16.45
N MET A 90 -6.92 -10.86 -15.87
CA MET A 90 -6.27 -12.10 -15.44
C MET A 90 -7.07 -12.82 -14.36
N PHE A 91 -7.66 -12.06 -13.42
CA PHE A 91 -8.51 -12.62 -12.37
C PHE A 91 -9.80 -13.21 -12.95
N GLN A 92 -10.48 -12.51 -13.87
CA GLN A 92 -11.67 -13.01 -14.58
C GLN A 92 -11.38 -14.31 -15.35
N LYS A 93 -10.22 -14.40 -16.00
CA LYS A 93 -9.77 -15.61 -16.71
C LYS A 93 -9.30 -16.74 -15.77
N GLY A 94 -9.27 -16.52 -14.45
CA GLY A 94 -8.73 -17.48 -13.49
C GLY A 94 -7.24 -17.75 -13.69
N TRP A 95 -6.49 -16.77 -14.19
CA TRP A 95 -5.04 -16.86 -14.37
C TRP A 95 -4.26 -16.22 -13.22
N TYR A 96 -4.94 -15.44 -12.37
CA TYR A 96 -4.40 -14.85 -11.15
C TYR A 96 -5.11 -15.42 -9.91
N SER A 97 -4.35 -15.69 -8.85
CA SER A 97 -4.87 -16.20 -7.57
C SER A 97 -4.49 -15.25 -6.44
N LEU A 98 -5.40 -15.03 -5.50
CA LEU A 98 -5.14 -14.26 -4.29
C LEU A 98 -5.08 -15.21 -3.10
N HIS A 99 -4.09 -15.01 -2.24
CA HIS A 99 -3.96 -15.74 -0.98
C HIS A 99 -4.27 -14.76 0.16
N PRO A 100 -5.33 -15.00 0.94
CA PRO A 100 -5.61 -14.17 2.11
C PRO A 100 -4.49 -14.32 3.12
N GLU A 101 -4.17 -13.22 3.80
CA GLU A 101 -3.22 -13.23 4.91
C GLU A 101 -3.81 -13.97 6.11
N GLN A 102 -2.93 -14.59 6.90
CA GLN A 102 -3.30 -15.28 8.12
C GLN A 102 -3.78 -14.29 9.19
N PRO A 103 -4.94 -14.53 9.84
CA PRO A 103 -5.42 -13.68 10.93
C PRO A 103 -4.41 -13.50 12.07
N SER A 104 -3.58 -14.52 12.35
CA SER A 104 -2.51 -14.46 13.34
C SER A 104 -1.42 -13.46 12.98
N HIS A 105 -1.02 -13.38 11.71
CA HIS A 105 -0.03 -12.40 11.24
C HIS A 105 -0.59 -10.98 11.34
N ILE A 106 -1.86 -10.79 10.97
CA ILE A 106 -2.54 -9.49 11.11
C ILE A 106 -2.55 -9.06 12.58
N ALA A 107 -2.92 -9.95 13.51
CA ALA A 107 -2.91 -9.67 14.94
C ALA A 107 -1.51 -9.34 15.47
N GLN A 108 -0.49 -10.06 15.02
CA GLN A 108 0.90 -9.82 15.39
C GLN A 108 1.39 -8.43 14.93
N HIS A 109 1.11 -8.06 13.68
CA HIS A 109 1.46 -6.74 13.16
C HIS A 109 0.71 -5.62 13.90
N TYR A 110 -0.58 -5.81 14.16
CA TYR A 110 -1.38 -4.86 14.94
C TYR A 110 -0.76 -4.59 16.32
N GLN A 111 -0.41 -5.64 17.06
CA GLN A 111 0.24 -5.51 18.37
C GLN A 111 1.59 -4.79 18.28
N LYS A 112 2.41 -5.15 17.28
CA LYS A 112 3.72 -4.50 17.05
C LYS A 112 3.58 -3.00 16.86
N PHE A 113 2.68 -2.55 15.99
CA PHE A 113 2.51 -1.13 15.70
C PHE A 113 1.77 -0.38 16.83
N SER A 114 0.84 -1.04 17.54
CA SER A 114 0.21 -0.46 18.74
C SER A 114 1.24 -0.19 19.84
N GLY A 115 2.28 -1.03 19.95
CA GLY A 115 3.39 -0.80 20.88
C GLY A 115 4.19 0.49 20.56
N TYR A 116 4.19 0.97 19.31
CA TYR A 116 4.88 2.21 18.96
C TYR A 116 4.17 3.46 19.49
N GLU A 117 2.93 3.37 19.97
CA GLU A 117 2.27 4.48 20.66
C GLU A 117 3.07 4.96 21.88
N SER A 118 3.83 4.06 22.52
CA SER A 118 4.72 4.39 23.64
C SER A 118 5.89 5.30 23.26
N GLN A 119 6.23 5.39 21.97
CA GLN A 119 7.31 6.25 21.47
C GLN A 119 6.80 7.65 21.11
N PHE A 120 5.49 7.88 21.12
CA PHE A 120 4.97 9.22 20.94
C PHE A 120 5.40 10.09 22.12
N PRO A 121 5.83 11.34 21.87
CA PRO A 121 6.14 12.24 22.95
C PRO A 121 4.90 12.41 23.81
N THR A 122 4.99 12.00 25.08
CA THR A 122 3.99 12.40 26.06
C THR A 122 3.98 13.91 26.07
N GLN A 123 2.80 14.53 26.08
CA GLN A 123 2.71 15.94 26.40
C GLN A 123 3.32 16.09 27.79
N SER A 124 4.60 16.43 27.84
CA SER A 124 5.27 16.99 28.98
C SER A 124 4.41 18.18 29.38
N GLN A 125 3.58 17.98 30.40
CA GLN A 125 2.93 19.08 31.06
C GLN A 125 4.04 20.03 31.46
N GLY A 126 4.04 21.21 30.83
CA GLY A 126 4.98 22.26 31.12
C GLY A 126 4.91 22.60 32.60
N PHE A 127 5.93 22.20 33.35
CA PHE A 127 6.33 22.93 34.53
C PHE A 127 7.10 24.16 34.04
N TYR A 128 6.38 25.23 33.73
CA TYR A 128 6.96 26.57 33.75
C TYR A 128 7.27 26.90 35.21
N GLN A 129 8.45 26.50 35.67
CA GLN A 129 8.99 27.02 36.91
C GLN A 129 9.55 28.41 36.62
N SER A 130 8.79 29.43 37.01
CA SER A 130 9.25 30.82 37.01
C SER A 130 10.52 30.94 37.85
N GLY A 131 11.62 31.38 37.25
CA GLY A 131 12.89 31.54 37.96
C GLY A 131 13.92 32.30 37.17
N ASN A 132 13.84 33.64 37.25
CA ASN A 132 14.98 34.55 37.37
C ASN A 132 16.30 34.23 36.64
N MET A 133 16.58 35.02 35.59
CA MET A 133 17.70 36.00 35.51
C MET A 133 18.29 36.03 34.11
N TYR A 134 18.11 37.19 33.46
CA TYR A 134 18.91 37.60 32.31
C TYR A 134 20.39 37.61 32.68
N GLN A 135 21.23 37.02 31.84
CA GLN A 135 22.59 37.51 31.64
C GLN A 135 22.85 37.73 30.14
N PRO A 136 23.36 38.90 29.73
CA PRO A 136 23.70 39.17 28.34
C PRO A 136 24.93 38.36 27.92
N ARG A 137 24.96 37.86 26.68
CA ARG A 137 26.22 37.45 26.06
C ARG A 137 26.94 38.71 25.58
N ASP A 138 28.08 39.00 26.20
CA ASP A 138 29.09 39.88 25.60
C ASP A 138 29.69 39.18 24.37
N TYR A 139 29.68 39.92 23.26
CA TYR A 139 30.25 39.72 21.91
C TYR A 139 30.54 38.28 21.43
#